data_AF-A0A7C5BW89-F1
#
_entry.id   AF-A0A7C5BW89-F1
#
_cell.length_a   1.000
_cell.length_b   1.000
_cell.length_c   1.000
_cell.angle_alpha   90.00
_cell.angle_beta   90.00
_cell.angle_gamma   90.00
#
_symmetry.space_group_name_H-M   'P 1'
#
loop_
_entity.id
_entity.type
_entity.pdbx_description
1 polymer ?
#
loop_
_entity_poly.entity_id
_entity_poly.type
_entity_poly.pdbx_seq_one_letter_code
_entity_poly.pdbx_strand_id
1 'polypeptide(L)'
;MDNWLLDTNVLLRMQEKGPGHHPAAAQAVALLVNGGAGVYVTPQVLVEYWCSATRPTKDNGLGWDTSMVSGRMSVLLARFRLLEDTSDVFDIWQDLVASSLRTKSLSVVGAVSRRRFPSARQTDSGSGDPSYTTLSGGC
;
A
#
# COMPACT_ATOMS: atom_id res chain seq x y z
N MET A 1 15.79 9.38 -0.25
CA MET A 1 15.05 8.16 0.14
C MET A 1 13.94 7.97 -0.86
N ASP A 2 13.86 6.79 -1.46
CA ASP A 2 12.86 6.50 -2.50
C ASP A 2 11.53 6.12 -1.84
N ASN A 3 10.44 6.68 -2.38
CA ASN A 3 9.09 6.43 -1.92
C ASN A 3 8.34 5.59 -2.95
N TRP A 4 7.70 4.53 -2.49
CA TRP A 4 7.01 3.55 -3.31
C TRP A 4 5.55 3.47 -2.92
N LEU A 5 4.67 3.58 -3.90
CA LEU A 5 3.25 3.30 -3.74
C LEU A 5 2.98 1.87 -4.20
N LEU A 6 2.34 1.07 -3.34
CA LEU A 6 1.92 -0.27 -3.72
C LEU A 6 0.63 -0.21 -4.54
N ASP A 7 0.62 -0.93 -5.67
CA ASP A 7 -0.58 -1.16 -6.47
C ASP A 7 -1.40 -2.32 -5.89
N THR A 8 -2.70 -2.32 -6.14
CA THR A 8 -3.63 -3.40 -5.76
C THR A 8 -3.13 -4.77 -6.20
N ASN A 9 -2.59 -4.88 -7.43
CA ASN A 9 -2.08 -6.14 -7.97
C ASN A 9 -0.87 -6.69 -7.23
N VAL A 10 -0.05 -5.82 -6.63
CA VAL A 10 1.08 -6.24 -5.78
C VAL A 10 0.54 -6.82 -4.48
N LEU A 11 -0.42 -6.12 -3.85
CA LEU A 11 -1.05 -6.58 -2.60
C LEU A 11 -1.75 -7.93 -2.76
N LEU A 12 -2.47 -8.14 -3.88
CA LEU A 12 -3.13 -9.40 -4.20
C LEU A 12 -2.12 -10.54 -4.43
N ARG A 13 -1.07 -10.30 -5.21
CA ARG A 13 -0.01 -11.30 -5.47
C ARG A 13 0.76 -11.70 -4.22
N MET A 14 0.89 -10.80 -3.23
CA MET A 14 1.46 -11.15 -1.92
C MET A 14 0.63 -12.18 -1.15
N GLN A 15 -0.66 -12.33 -1.49
CA GLN A 15 -1.56 -13.27 -0.81
C GLN A 15 -1.62 -14.65 -1.47
N GLU A 16 -1.19 -14.77 -2.72
CA GLU A 16 -1.22 -16.03 -3.45
C GLU A 16 -0.31 -17.07 -2.78
N LYS A 17 -0.87 -18.25 -2.46
CA LYS A 17 -0.17 -19.36 -1.82
C LYS A 17 -0.49 -20.65 -2.54
N GLY A 18 0.55 -21.38 -2.97
CA GLY A 18 0.40 -22.69 -3.61
C GLY A 18 1.59 -23.07 -4.49
N PRO A 19 1.62 -24.32 -4.98
CA PRO A 19 2.67 -24.79 -5.87
C PRO A 19 2.60 -24.05 -7.23
N GLY A 20 3.68 -23.36 -7.59
CA GLY A 20 3.77 -22.56 -8.83
C GLY A 20 3.61 -21.05 -8.66
N HIS A 21 3.27 -20.57 -7.45
CA HIS A 21 3.26 -19.13 -7.18
C HIS A 21 4.68 -18.62 -6.93
N HIS A 22 5.04 -17.52 -7.59
CA HIS A 22 6.32 -16.86 -7.37
C HIS A 22 6.19 -15.85 -6.21
N PRO A 23 6.93 -16.01 -5.10
CA PRO A 23 6.92 -15.07 -3.97
C PRO A 23 7.53 -13.70 -4.30
N ALA A 24 7.77 -13.40 -5.58
CA ALA A 24 8.47 -12.22 -6.06
C ALA A 24 7.85 -10.91 -5.54
N ALA A 25 6.51 -10.80 -5.49
CA ALA A 25 5.85 -9.60 -4.96
C ALA A 25 6.15 -9.40 -3.46
N ALA A 26 6.00 -10.45 -2.66
CA ALA A 26 6.30 -10.40 -1.23
C ALA A 26 7.78 -10.14 -0.96
N GLN A 27 8.68 -10.76 -1.74
CA GLN A 27 10.13 -10.56 -1.64
C GLN A 27 10.54 -9.14 -2.04
N ALA A 28 10.01 -8.62 -3.15
CA ALA A 28 10.30 -7.25 -3.59
C ALA A 28 9.85 -6.23 -2.54
N VAL A 29 8.64 -6.38 -1.99
CA VAL A 29 8.15 -5.49 -0.92
C VAL A 29 9.01 -5.63 0.35
N ALA A 30 9.44 -6.85 0.70
CA ALA A 30 10.35 -7.06 1.82
C ALA A 30 11.70 -6.36 1.62
N LEU A 31 12.27 -6.41 0.41
CA LEU A 31 13.52 -5.71 0.07
C LEU A 31 13.37 -4.19 0.21
N LEU A 32 12.25 -3.62 -0.26
CA LEU A 32 11.98 -2.18 -0.10
C LEU A 32 11.89 -1.79 1.37
N VAL A 33 11.12 -2.54 2.17
CA VAL A 33 10.95 -2.27 3.61
C VAL A 33 12.28 -2.43 4.35
N ASN A 34 13.03 -3.50 4.10
CA ASN A 34 14.31 -3.75 4.76
C ASN A 34 15.40 -2.76 4.33
N GLY A 35 15.29 -2.21 3.12
CA GLY A 35 16.16 -1.14 2.62
C GLY A 35 15.83 0.24 3.16
N GLY A 36 14.82 0.38 4.03
CA GLY A 36 14.41 1.66 4.61
C GLY A 36 13.65 2.58 3.65
N ALA A 37 13.10 2.04 2.56
CA ALA A 37 12.28 2.81 1.64
C ALA A 37 10.93 3.19 2.28
N GLY A 38 10.40 4.35 1.91
CA GLY A 38 9.04 4.74 2.30
C GLY A 38 8.04 3.93 1.47
N VAL A 39 7.27 3.04 2.09
CA VAL A 39 6.24 2.24 1.40
C VAL A 39 4.85 2.69 1.82
N TYR A 40 4.03 2.98 0.81
CA TYR A 40 2.75 3.65 0.96
C TYR A 40 1.62 2.87 0.30
N VAL A 41 0.40 3.10 0.81
CA VAL A 41 -0.88 2.66 0.24
C VAL A 41 -1.85 3.84 0.23
N THR A 42 -2.93 3.74 -0.54
CA THR A 42 -4.00 4.76 -0.60
C THR A 42 -5.35 4.12 -0.29
N PRO A 43 -6.37 4.90 0.13
CA PRO A 43 -7.74 4.43 0.24
C PRO A 43 -8.22 3.68 -1.02
N GLN A 44 -7.97 4.23 -2.22
CA GLN A 44 -8.36 3.57 -3.48
C GLN A 44 -7.79 2.15 -3.61
N VAL A 45 -6.47 1.99 -3.47
CA VAL A 45 -5.80 0.67 -3.49
C VAL A 45 -6.39 -0.31 -2.48
N LEU A 46 -6.72 0.15 -1.27
CA LEU A 46 -7.28 -0.70 -0.22
C LEU A 46 -8.72 -1.14 -0.54
N VAL A 47 -9.53 -0.25 -1.13
CA VAL A 47 -10.89 -0.57 -1.60
C VAL A 47 -10.84 -1.57 -2.76
N GLU A 48 -9.98 -1.35 -3.75
CA GLU A 48 -9.81 -2.29 -4.87
C GLU A 48 -9.31 -3.65 -4.40
N TYR A 49 -8.41 -3.68 -3.42
CA TYR A 49 -7.95 -4.89 -2.78
C TYR A 49 -9.10 -5.63 -2.09
N TRP A 50 -9.94 -4.93 -1.31
CA TRP A 50 -11.10 -5.53 -0.66
C TRP A 50 -12.06 -6.15 -1.66
N CYS A 51 -12.45 -5.41 -2.70
CA CYS A 51 -13.34 -5.89 -3.74
C CYS A 51 -12.78 -7.13 -4.44
N SER A 52 -11.48 -7.12 -4.77
CA SER A 52 -10.82 -8.24 -5.45
C SER A 52 -10.64 -9.46 -4.54
N ALA A 53 -10.33 -9.25 -3.26
CA ALA A 53 -10.14 -10.31 -2.29
C ALA A 53 -11.46 -11.01 -1.93
N THR A 54 -12.56 -10.25 -1.80
CA THR A 54 -13.90 -10.78 -1.51
C THR A 54 -14.61 -11.38 -2.73
N ARG A 55 -14.18 -10.99 -3.94
CA ARG A 55 -14.75 -11.55 -5.17
C ARG A 55 -14.58 -13.07 -5.20
N PRO A 56 -15.60 -13.85 -5.58
CA PRO A 56 -15.50 -15.30 -5.70
C PRO A 56 -14.34 -15.74 -6.60
N THR A 57 -13.75 -16.90 -6.30
CA THR A 57 -12.65 -17.48 -7.08
C THR A 57 -13.03 -17.74 -8.54
N LYS A 58 -14.28 -18.12 -8.79
CA LYS A 58 -14.84 -18.30 -10.14
C LYS A 58 -14.79 -17.04 -11.01
N ASP A 59 -14.71 -15.86 -10.39
CA ASP A 59 -14.69 -14.56 -11.05
C ASP A 59 -13.29 -13.90 -10.98
N ASN A 60 -12.22 -14.71 -10.85
CA ASN A 60 -10.83 -14.27 -10.66
C ASN A 60 -10.58 -13.46 -9.37
N GLY A 61 -11.35 -13.69 -8.30
CA GLY A 61 -11.05 -13.15 -6.96
C GLY A 61 -10.35 -14.17 -6.05
N LEU A 62 -10.10 -13.78 -4.79
CA LEU A 62 -9.53 -14.70 -3.78
C LEU A 62 -10.59 -15.50 -3.03
N GLY A 63 -11.87 -15.11 -3.13
CA GLY A 63 -13.00 -15.77 -2.45
C GLY A 63 -12.96 -15.69 -0.94
N TRP A 64 -12.26 -14.70 -0.38
CA TRP A 64 -12.15 -14.52 1.07
C TRP A 64 -13.41 -13.92 1.65
N ASP A 65 -13.76 -14.34 2.87
CA ASP A 65 -14.80 -13.67 3.64
C ASP A 65 -14.33 -12.30 4.16
N THR A 66 -15.29 -11.46 4.55
CA THR A 66 -15.04 -10.09 4.99
C THR A 66 -14.22 -10.02 6.29
N SER A 67 -14.28 -11.03 7.15
CA SER A 67 -13.49 -11.10 8.39
C SER A 67 -12.01 -11.30 8.06
N MET A 68 -11.70 -12.21 7.15
CA MET A 68 -10.34 -12.45 6.67
C MET A 68 -9.77 -11.21 5.99
N VAL A 69 -10.53 -10.56 5.12
CA VAL A 69 -10.07 -9.34 4.43
C VAL A 69 -9.85 -8.19 5.42
N SER A 70 -10.74 -8.03 6.41
CA SER A 70 -10.58 -7.04 7.49
C SER A 70 -9.30 -7.26 8.30
N GLY A 71 -9.02 -8.50 8.71
CA GLY A 71 -7.76 -8.84 9.40
C GLY A 71 -6.53 -8.52 8.54
N ARG A 72 -6.62 -8.72 7.22
CA ARG A 72 -5.53 -8.39 6.28
C ARG A 72 -5.36 -6.89 6.10
N MET A 73 -6.44 -6.11 6.05
CA MET A 73 -6.36 -4.65 6.02
C MET A 73 -5.64 -4.09 7.25
N SER A 74 -5.96 -4.60 8.44
CA SER A 74 -5.28 -4.18 9.68
C SER A 74 -3.77 -4.42 9.62
N VAL A 75 -3.34 -5.55 9.07
CA VAL A 75 -1.91 -5.83 8.85
C VAL A 75 -1.28 -4.87 7.84
N LEU A 76 -1.97 -4.56 6.75
CA LEU A 76 -1.48 -3.61 5.73
C LEU A 76 -1.34 -2.19 6.31
N LEU A 77 -2.34 -1.72 7.05
CA LEU A 77 -2.34 -0.39 7.66
C LEU A 77 -1.34 -0.25 8.82
N ALA A 78 -1.05 -1.34 9.53
CA ALA A 78 0.02 -1.36 10.53
C ALA A 78 1.42 -1.32 9.90
N ARG A 79 1.56 -1.82 8.66
CA ARG A 79 2.87 -1.99 8.00
C ARG A 79 3.21 -0.87 7.02
N PHE A 80 2.23 -0.25 6.39
CA PHE A 80 2.43 0.75 5.34
C PHE A 80 1.75 2.06 5.70
N ARG A 81 2.36 3.17 5.26
CA ARG A 81 1.81 4.51 5.48
C ARG A 81 0.64 4.74 4.53
N LEU A 82 -0.50 5.16 5.07
CA LEU A 82 -1.64 5.58 4.27
C LEU A 82 -1.41 7.01 3.75
N LEU A 83 -1.48 7.20 2.43
CA LEU A 83 -1.53 8.51 1.81
C LEU A 83 -2.99 8.95 1.69
N GLU A 84 -3.25 10.20 2.09
CA GLU A 84 -4.57 10.80 1.99
C GLU A 84 -4.99 10.94 0.52
N ASP A 85 -6.28 10.71 0.28
CA ASP A 85 -6.92 10.92 -1.01
C ASP A 85 -7.70 12.24 -0.92
N THR A 86 -7.12 13.32 -1.42
CA THR A 86 -7.74 14.66 -1.41
C THR A 86 -8.44 14.94 -2.74
N SER A 87 -9.38 15.87 -2.77
CA SER A 87 -10.07 16.28 -4.01
C SER A 87 -9.09 16.62 -5.14
N ASP A 88 -8.00 17.31 -4.81
CA ASP A 88 -7.01 17.81 -5.76
C ASP A 88 -6.28 16.66 -6.48
N VAL A 89 -6.21 15.49 -5.86
CA VAL A 89 -5.56 14.30 -6.43
C VAL A 89 -6.27 13.85 -7.70
N PHE A 90 -7.61 13.92 -7.73
CA PHE A 90 -8.39 13.59 -8.92
C PHE A 90 -8.19 14.62 -10.03
N ASP A 91 -8.22 15.91 -9.70
CA ASP A 91 -8.06 16.99 -10.68
C ASP A 91 -6.69 16.91 -11.36
N ILE A 92 -5.62 16.71 -10.57
CA ILE A 92 -4.26 16.53 -11.11
C ILE A 92 -4.17 15.30 -12.01
N TRP A 93 -4.78 14.17 -11.60
CA TRP A 93 -4.80 12.97 -12.43
C TRP A 93 -5.55 13.21 -13.74
N GLN A 94 -6.69 13.87 -13.69
CA GLN A 94 -7.51 14.16 -14.86
C GLN A 94 -6.74 15.00 -15.88
N ASP A 95 -6.04 16.04 -15.42
CA ASP A 95 -5.19 16.88 -16.25
C ASP A 95 -4.04 16.08 -16.89
N LEU A 96 -3.40 15.18 -16.14
CA LEU A 96 -2.31 14.34 -16.64
C LEU A 96 -2.77 13.37 -17.72
N VAL A 97 -3.92 12.74 -17.53
CA VAL A 97 -4.51 11.80 -18.51
C VAL A 97 -4.97 12.54 -19.75
N ALA A 98 -5.64 13.68 -19.60
CA ALA A 98 -6.10 14.50 -20.72
C ALA A 98 -4.94 15.06 -21.56
N SER A 99 -3.82 15.41 -20.92
CA SER A 99 -2.68 16.05 -21.59
C SER A 99 -1.65 15.08 -22.17
N SER A 100 -1.52 13.84 -21.66
CA SER A 100 -0.36 13.01 -22.03
C SER A 100 -0.49 11.48 -21.93
N LEU A 101 -1.44 10.91 -21.17
CA LEU A 101 -1.44 9.47 -20.87
C LEU A 101 -2.61 8.74 -21.54
N ARG A 102 -2.32 7.84 -22.50
CA ARG A 102 -3.31 6.97 -23.17
C ARG A 102 -3.49 5.58 -22.52
N THR A 103 -3.18 5.40 -21.23
CA THR A 103 -3.18 4.05 -20.60
C THR A 103 -3.98 3.96 -19.30
N LYS A 104 -4.71 2.83 -19.17
CA LYS A 104 -5.73 2.52 -18.16
C LYS A 104 -5.24 2.28 -16.71
N SER A 105 -3.95 2.14 -16.46
CA SER A 105 -3.45 1.78 -15.12
C SER A 105 -2.25 2.62 -14.74
N LEU A 106 -2.51 3.77 -14.14
CA LEU A 106 -1.62 4.35 -13.15
C LEU A 106 -2.43 4.50 -11.87
N SER A 107 -1.98 3.88 -10.79
CA SER A 107 -2.48 4.20 -9.45
C SER A 107 -2.22 5.69 -9.21
N VAL A 108 -3.31 6.42 -8.98
CA VAL A 108 -3.44 7.89 -9.03
C VAL A 108 -2.32 8.61 -8.26
N VAL A 109 -1.86 8.04 -7.14
CA VAL A 109 -0.86 8.68 -6.27
C VAL A 109 0.59 8.48 -6.75
N GLY A 110 0.87 7.48 -7.58
CA GLY A 110 2.21 7.26 -8.16
C GLY A 110 2.62 8.32 -9.19
N ALA A 111 1.63 8.90 -9.88
CA ALA A 111 1.85 10.02 -10.80
C ALA A 111 2.06 11.34 -10.04
N VAL A 112 1.33 11.56 -8.94
CA VAL A 112 1.42 12.77 -8.12
C VAL A 112 2.74 12.81 -7.31
N SER A 113 3.25 11.65 -6.86
CA SER A 113 4.49 11.55 -6.06
C SER A 113 5.78 12.01 -6.78
N ARG A 114 5.78 12.14 -8.11
CA ARG A 114 6.95 12.68 -8.86
C ARG A 114 7.07 14.20 -8.79
N ARG A 115 6.08 14.93 -8.27
CA ARG A 115 6.23 16.33 -7.90
C ARG A 115 6.39 16.40 -6.39
N ARG A 116 7.54 16.92 -5.96
CA ARG A 116 7.96 17.08 -4.57
C ARG A 116 6.83 17.73 -3.74
N PHE A 117 6.21 16.96 -2.85
CA PHE A 117 5.29 17.51 -1.86
C PHE A 117 6.06 18.40 -0.87
N PRO A 118 5.49 19.54 -0.43
CA PRO A 118 6.02 20.28 0.70
C PRO A 118 6.04 19.38 1.93
N SER A 119 7.14 19.41 2.68
CA SER A 119 7.30 18.68 3.94
C SER A 119 6.08 18.92 4.82
N ALA A 120 5.42 17.83 5.24
CA ALA A 120 4.40 17.89 6.28
C ALA A 120 5.00 18.64 7.48
N ARG A 121 4.27 19.65 7.95
CA ARG A 121 4.66 20.51 9.05
C ARG A 121 4.71 19.63 10.30
N GLN A 122 5.91 19.39 10.81
CA GLN A 122 6.11 18.73 12.10
C GLN A 122 5.52 19.66 13.16
N THR A 123 4.37 19.31 13.73
CA THR A 123 3.87 19.97 14.93
C THR A 123 4.74 19.49 16.09
N ASP A 124 5.60 20.38 16.54
CA ASP A 124 6.39 20.21 17.75
C ASP A 124 5.45 20.22 18.97
N SER A 125 5.41 19.10 19.69
CA SER A 125 4.90 19.06 21.06
C SER A 125 5.49 17.86 21.80
N GLY A 126 6.59 18.14 22.53
CA GLY A 126 6.72 17.77 23.94
C GLY A 126 6.85 16.27 24.31
N SER A 127 8.09 15.89 24.61
CA SER A 127 8.52 15.04 25.74
C SER A 127 7.64 13.85 26.16
N GLY A 128 8.12 12.64 25.86
CA GLY A 128 7.68 11.42 26.50
C GLY A 128 8.53 10.24 26.05
N ASP A 129 9.52 9.88 26.87
CA ASP A 129 10.39 8.72 26.70
C ASP A 129 9.61 7.41 26.87
N PRO A 130 9.79 6.40 25.99
CA PRO A 130 9.61 5.02 26.41
C PRO A 130 10.79 4.16 26.00
N SER A 131 11.47 3.68 27.05
CA SER A 131 12.47 2.63 27.09
C SER A 131 12.13 1.43 26.19
N TYR A 132 13.07 1.07 25.31
CA TYR A 132 13.06 -0.20 24.59
C TYR A 132 13.50 -1.31 25.55
N THR A 133 12.59 -2.23 25.89
CA THR A 133 12.94 -3.51 26.54
C THR A 133 12.85 -4.65 25.54
N THR A 134 14.00 -5.29 25.37
CA THR A 134 14.33 -6.54 24.68
C THR A 134 13.41 -7.71 25.07
N LEU A 135 12.98 -8.52 24.10
CA LEU A 135 12.53 -9.89 24.35
C LEU A 135 13.35 -10.87 23.50
N SER A 136 14.37 -11.43 24.14
CA SER A 136 15.00 -12.68 23.75
C SER A 136 14.46 -13.81 24.63
N GLY A 137 14.07 -14.93 24.00
CA GLY A 137 14.28 -16.28 24.55
C GLY A 137 13.19 -16.91 25.42
N GLY A 138 12.56 -17.96 24.88
CA GLY A 138 12.62 -19.33 25.42
C GLY A 138 11.75 -19.73 26.61
N CYS A 139 10.72 -20.53 26.33
CA CYS A 139 10.58 -21.94 26.76
C CYS A 139 9.50 -22.62 25.89
#